data_AF-U2I0D8-F1
#
_entry.id   AF-U2I0D8-F1
#
_cell.length_a   1.000
_cell.length_b   1.000
_cell.length_c   1.000
_cell.angle_alpha   90.00
_cell.angle_beta   90.00
_cell.angle_gamma   90.00
#
_symmetry.space_group_name_H-M   'P 1'
#
loop_
_entity.id
_entity.type
_entity.pdbx_description
1 polymer ?
#
loop_
_entity_poly.entity_id
_entity_poly.type
_entity_poly.pdbx_seq_one_letter_code
_entity_poly.pdbx_strand_id
1 'polypeptide(L)'
;MKKVLFAAAVLNLFTIGLNAQTTSDLTTITNSLSLFNDPVATALKKGVNTKEASQILDPVIRDVALQMLKGTYDNSFKLNTYKALLSPTTLGKELSIGDGYSKYENITGVYLPLGKHVVLVEGIEKGKKVKLVIPNWERRAPNPEEPTKDPKGWGIEKQAFDLHNGINIVDLNNYGSLAYIDYFSDTPSKEKPVKVHFITGKTNGYFDIKKNDDTDWNKLIDNAVFPILDGVGEHIQIAYPVEALKKYAYGRGVQLLSNYDSLVYRQHRIMGLIKYGKVPQNKMLSRVNYNYYMFRDGDGVAYMGDKKGYAMNLVVDPSRVIKGDPCWGFSHEVGHVASDTAYV
;
A
#
# COMPACT_ATOMS: atom_id res chain seq x y z
N MET A 1 -7.07 67.88 24.62
CA MET A 1 -7.09 67.04 23.40
C MET A 1 -6.11 65.89 23.57
N LYS A 2 -6.61 64.66 23.69
CA LYS A 2 -6.01 63.37 23.24
C LYS A 2 -6.74 62.23 23.98
N LYS A 3 -7.69 61.63 23.29
CA LYS A 3 -8.32 60.37 23.69
C LYS A 3 -7.32 59.25 23.42
N VAL A 4 -7.02 58.44 24.43
CA VAL A 4 -6.27 57.19 24.26
C VAL A 4 -7.29 56.10 23.93
N LEU A 5 -7.32 55.68 22.66
CA LEU A 5 -8.02 54.46 22.25
C LEU A 5 -7.05 53.28 22.40
N PHE A 6 -7.40 52.34 23.28
CA PHE A 6 -6.84 50.99 23.26
C PHE A 6 -7.45 50.24 22.05
N ALA A 7 -6.63 49.92 21.06
CA ALA A 7 -6.97 48.94 20.03
C ALA A 7 -6.44 47.57 20.47
N ALA A 8 -7.30 46.74 21.04
CA ALA A 8 -7.01 45.33 21.24
C ALA A 8 -7.16 44.61 19.89
N ALA A 9 -6.03 44.21 19.30
CA ALA A 9 -6.02 43.34 18.14
C ALA A 9 -6.41 41.93 18.58
N VAL A 10 -7.65 41.52 18.28
CA VAL A 10 -8.08 40.13 18.40
C VAL A 10 -7.49 39.37 17.22
N LEU A 11 -6.38 38.67 17.47
CA LEU A 11 -5.80 37.73 16.54
C LEU A 11 -6.68 36.47 16.53
N ASN A 12 -7.58 36.36 15.56
CA ASN A 12 -8.30 35.11 15.28
C ASN A 12 -7.30 34.09 14.72
N LEU A 13 -6.72 33.29 15.61
CA LEU A 13 -6.03 32.05 15.26
C LEU A 13 -7.09 31.05 14.79
N PHE A 14 -7.22 30.91 13.47
CA PHE A 14 -7.83 29.74 12.85
C PHE A 14 -6.99 28.51 13.22
N THR A 15 -7.42 27.79 14.25
CA THR A 15 -6.94 26.44 14.53
C THR A 15 -7.50 25.53 13.44
N ILE A 16 -6.64 25.17 12.49
CA ILE A 16 -6.90 24.12 11.52
C ILE A 16 -7.16 22.83 12.31
N GLY A 17 -8.39 22.31 12.18
CA GLY A 17 -8.83 21.10 12.83
C GLY A 17 -8.01 19.90 12.36
N LEU A 18 -7.01 19.53 13.16
CA LEU A 18 -6.65 18.12 13.33
C LEU A 18 -7.87 17.47 13.97
N ASN A 19 -8.52 16.54 13.26
CA ASN A 19 -9.62 15.74 13.77
C ASN A 19 -9.17 15.04 15.06
N ALA A 20 -9.51 15.64 16.19
CA ALA A 20 -9.47 14.98 17.47
C ALA A 20 -10.41 13.78 17.35
N GLN A 21 -9.84 12.58 17.37
CA GLN A 21 -10.60 11.36 17.61
C GLN A 21 -11.57 11.66 18.76
N THR A 22 -12.87 11.53 18.53
CA THR A 22 -13.81 11.83 19.60
C THR A 22 -13.52 10.86 20.74
N THR A 23 -13.33 11.35 21.96
CA THR A 23 -12.96 10.53 23.12
C THR A 23 -13.96 9.37 23.32
N SER A 24 -15.20 9.55 22.86
CA SER A 24 -16.25 8.54 22.78
C SER A 24 -15.93 7.36 21.84
N ASP A 25 -15.38 7.60 20.65
CA ASP A 25 -15.04 6.54 19.69
C ASP A 25 -13.94 5.63 20.28
N LEU A 26 -12.88 6.25 20.81
CA LEU A 26 -11.77 5.50 21.41
C LEU A 26 -12.23 4.71 22.64
N THR A 27 -13.09 5.30 23.49
CA THR A 27 -13.66 4.61 24.65
C THR A 27 -14.51 3.41 24.22
N THR A 28 -15.36 3.59 23.20
CA THR A 28 -16.22 2.53 22.66
C THR A 28 -15.40 1.37 22.10
N ILE A 29 -14.38 1.67 21.30
CA ILE A 29 -13.49 0.65 20.71
C ILE A 29 -12.68 -0.04 21.80
N THR A 30 -12.11 0.70 22.76
CA THR A 30 -11.34 0.14 23.88
C THR A 30 -12.18 -0.83 24.69
N ASN A 31 -13.42 -0.45 25.05
CA ASN A 31 -14.34 -1.33 25.77
C ASN A 31 -14.71 -2.57 24.94
N SER A 32 -14.91 -2.39 23.63
CA SER A 32 -15.21 -3.48 22.69
C SER A 32 -14.07 -4.49 22.57
N LEU A 33 -12.82 -4.05 22.71
CA LEU A 33 -11.64 -4.91 22.64
C LEU A 33 -11.30 -5.60 23.97
N SER A 34 -12.00 -5.28 25.07
CA SER A 34 -11.73 -5.84 26.39
C SER A 34 -11.93 -7.37 26.48
N LEU A 35 -12.67 -7.97 25.54
CA LEU A 35 -12.92 -9.42 25.47
C LEU A 35 -11.81 -10.21 24.77
N PHE A 36 -10.83 -9.53 24.15
CA PHE A 36 -9.73 -10.18 23.43
C PHE A 36 -8.52 -10.42 24.32
N ASN A 37 -7.72 -11.43 24.00
CA ASN A 37 -6.62 -11.90 24.86
C ASN A 37 -5.28 -11.20 24.62
N ASP A 38 -5.13 -10.44 23.53
CA ASP A 38 -3.90 -9.77 23.15
C ASP A 38 -4.16 -8.38 22.52
N PRO A 39 -3.14 -7.49 22.47
CA PRO A 39 -3.29 -6.10 22.00
C PRO A 39 -3.74 -5.95 20.55
N VAL A 40 -3.57 -6.98 19.72
CA VAL A 40 -4.01 -6.99 18.33
C VAL A 40 -5.15 -7.97 18.09
N ALA A 41 -5.88 -8.35 19.14
CA ALA A 41 -7.15 -9.07 19.03
C ALA A 41 -7.09 -10.31 18.13
N THR A 42 -6.07 -11.17 18.30
CA THR A 42 -5.94 -12.42 17.55
C THR A 42 -6.87 -13.51 18.05
N ALA A 43 -7.23 -13.49 19.32
CA ALA A 43 -8.21 -14.41 19.88
C ALA A 43 -9.02 -13.79 21.03
N LEU A 44 -10.14 -14.42 21.36
CA LEU A 44 -10.93 -14.07 22.54
C LEU A 44 -10.32 -14.65 23.82
N LYS A 45 -10.59 -14.01 24.96
CA LYS A 45 -10.25 -14.55 26.27
C LYS A 45 -10.96 -15.87 26.52
N LYS A 46 -10.31 -16.78 27.27
CA LYS A 46 -10.88 -18.06 27.65
C LYS A 46 -12.17 -17.84 28.45
N GLY A 47 -13.26 -18.51 28.05
CA GLY A 47 -14.55 -18.44 28.73
C GLY A 47 -15.53 -17.40 28.17
N VAL A 48 -15.10 -16.55 27.22
CA VAL A 48 -16.00 -15.62 26.53
C VAL A 48 -17.07 -16.41 25.78
N ASN A 49 -18.34 -16.05 25.97
CA ASN A 49 -19.48 -16.69 25.33
C ASN A 49 -20.24 -15.74 24.38
N THR A 50 -21.18 -16.30 23.62
CA THR A 50 -21.97 -15.54 22.63
C THR A 50 -22.78 -14.39 23.23
N LYS A 51 -23.25 -14.51 24.48
CA LYS A 51 -24.02 -13.47 25.16
C LYS A 51 -23.13 -12.25 25.43
N GLU A 52 -21.92 -12.47 25.92
CA GLU A 52 -20.94 -11.40 26.16
C GLU A 52 -20.48 -10.75 24.85
N ALA A 53 -20.15 -11.56 23.84
CA ALA A 53 -19.76 -11.03 22.52
C ALA A 53 -20.88 -10.18 21.89
N SER A 54 -22.14 -10.58 22.05
CA SER A 54 -23.29 -9.83 21.52
C SER A 54 -23.51 -8.46 22.18
N GLN A 55 -22.92 -8.22 23.37
CA GLN A 55 -23.00 -6.95 24.08
C GLN A 55 -21.92 -5.94 23.63
N ILE A 56 -20.99 -6.34 22.74
CA ILE A 56 -20.03 -5.42 22.15
C ILE A 56 -20.78 -4.31 21.41
N LEU A 57 -20.44 -3.06 21.75
CA LEU A 57 -21.09 -1.86 21.23
C LEU A 57 -20.76 -1.63 19.75
N ASP A 58 -19.48 -1.74 19.38
CA ASP A 58 -19.08 -1.59 17.99
C ASP A 58 -19.56 -2.79 17.16
N PRO A 59 -20.38 -2.57 16.11
CA PRO A 59 -20.99 -3.67 15.36
C PRO A 59 -19.96 -4.51 14.60
N VAL A 60 -18.83 -3.94 14.18
CA VAL A 60 -17.79 -4.66 13.43
C VAL A 60 -16.97 -5.52 14.37
N ILE A 61 -16.53 -4.97 15.51
CA ILE A 61 -15.80 -5.74 16.53
C ILE A 61 -16.70 -6.84 17.10
N ARG A 62 -17.99 -6.57 17.28
CA ARG A 62 -18.99 -7.57 17.67
C ARG A 62 -19.04 -8.72 16.68
N ASP A 63 -19.15 -8.42 15.39
CA ASP A 63 -19.22 -9.43 14.35
C ASP A 63 -17.93 -10.28 14.29
N VAL A 64 -16.77 -9.64 14.39
CA VAL A 64 -15.48 -10.34 14.49
C VAL A 64 -15.44 -11.30 15.69
N ALA A 65 -15.85 -10.84 16.88
CA ALA A 65 -15.91 -11.69 18.06
C ALA A 65 -16.87 -12.88 17.88
N LEU A 66 -18.05 -12.66 17.29
CA LEU A 66 -19.02 -13.72 17.00
C LEU A 66 -18.50 -14.72 15.98
N GLN A 67 -17.80 -14.26 14.94
CA GLN A 67 -17.15 -15.12 13.96
C GLN A 67 -16.01 -15.94 14.58
N MET A 68 -15.21 -15.35 15.47
CA MET A 68 -14.16 -16.07 16.20
C MET A 68 -14.74 -17.18 17.08
N LEU A 69 -15.85 -16.93 17.80
CA LEU A 69 -16.54 -17.97 18.58
C LEU A 69 -17.07 -19.11 17.70
N LYS A 70 -17.51 -18.79 16.47
CA LYS A 70 -17.99 -19.78 15.50
C LYS A 70 -16.87 -20.48 14.72
N GLY A 71 -15.62 -20.03 14.85
CA GLY A 71 -14.50 -20.51 14.05
C GLY A 71 -14.56 -20.11 12.57
N THR A 72 -15.35 -19.09 12.23
CA THR A 72 -15.55 -18.62 10.84
C THR A 72 -14.85 -17.31 10.54
N TYR A 73 -14.09 -16.76 11.50
CA TYR A 73 -13.38 -15.51 11.31
C TYR A 73 -12.18 -15.72 10.38
N ASP A 74 -12.29 -15.21 9.16
CA ASP A 74 -11.17 -15.17 8.22
C ASP A 74 -10.35 -13.90 8.44
N ASN A 75 -9.15 -14.07 8.99
CA ASN A 75 -8.16 -13.01 9.18
C ASN A 75 -7.06 -13.02 8.11
N SER A 76 -7.22 -13.83 7.05
CA SER A 76 -6.32 -13.85 5.90
C SER A 76 -6.11 -12.42 5.40
N PHE A 77 -4.85 -12.04 5.23
CA PHE A 77 -4.39 -10.69 4.87
C PHE A 77 -4.61 -9.61 5.95
N LYS A 78 -5.68 -9.71 6.73
CA LYS A 78 -6.06 -8.72 7.75
C LYS A 78 -5.17 -8.75 8.98
N LEU A 79 -4.58 -9.89 9.33
CA LEU A 79 -3.61 -10.03 10.43
C LEU A 79 -2.26 -10.47 9.88
N ASN A 80 -1.23 -9.65 10.03
CA ASN A 80 0.11 -9.99 9.55
C ASN A 80 1.23 -9.31 10.35
N THR A 81 2.45 -9.79 10.16
CA THR A 81 3.67 -9.26 10.78
C THR A 81 4.58 -8.70 9.70
N TYR A 82 4.86 -7.39 9.77
CA TYR A 82 5.62 -6.65 8.79
C TYR A 82 7.04 -6.42 9.31
N LYS A 83 8.04 -6.69 8.47
CA LYS A 83 9.44 -6.41 8.76
C LYS A 83 9.81 -5.04 8.21
N ALA A 84 10.79 -4.40 8.84
CA ALA A 84 11.37 -3.20 8.26
C ALA A 84 12.08 -3.55 6.94
N LEU A 85 11.92 -2.69 5.94
CA LEU A 85 12.61 -2.77 4.67
C LEU A 85 13.67 -1.69 4.57
N LEU A 86 14.70 -1.88 3.74
CA LEU A 86 15.70 -0.85 3.53
C LEU A 86 15.04 0.36 2.86
N SER A 87 15.27 1.55 3.38
CA SER A 87 14.75 2.79 2.78
C SER A 87 15.22 2.93 1.33
N PRO A 88 14.31 3.19 0.36
CA PRO A 88 14.69 3.43 -1.04
C PRO A 88 15.74 4.54 -1.20
N THR A 89 15.70 5.57 -0.34
CA THR A 89 16.70 6.63 -0.33
C THR A 89 18.09 6.12 0.08
N THR A 90 18.17 5.25 1.07
CA THR A 90 19.45 4.67 1.52
C THR A 90 19.96 3.68 0.49
N LEU A 91 19.07 2.87 -0.09
CA LEU A 91 19.42 2.00 -1.20
C LEU A 91 19.99 2.78 -2.40
N GLY A 92 19.36 3.90 -2.77
CA GLY A 92 19.84 4.78 -3.83
C GLY A 92 21.28 5.24 -3.61
N LYS A 93 21.61 5.64 -2.37
CA LYS A 93 22.97 6.02 -1.98
C LYS A 93 23.96 4.84 -2.05
N GLU A 94 23.56 3.67 -1.56
CA GLU A 94 24.42 2.47 -1.53
C GLU A 94 24.78 1.94 -2.92
N LEU A 95 23.87 2.10 -3.89
CA LEU A 95 24.05 1.61 -5.26
C LEU A 95 24.41 2.72 -6.26
N SER A 96 24.46 3.99 -5.82
CA SER A 96 24.64 5.17 -6.69
C SER A 96 23.61 5.22 -7.81
N ILE A 97 22.34 5.04 -7.44
CA ILE A 97 21.18 5.09 -8.32
C ILE A 97 20.15 6.09 -7.79
N GLY A 98 19.25 6.54 -8.65
CA GLY A 98 18.15 7.42 -8.26
C GLY A 98 17.16 6.79 -7.27
N ASP A 99 16.30 7.63 -6.68
CA ASP A 99 15.15 7.17 -5.91
C ASP A 99 14.03 6.70 -6.87
N GLY A 100 13.47 5.52 -6.63
CA GLY A 100 12.51 4.90 -7.55
C GLY A 100 12.14 3.44 -7.27
N TYR A 101 12.78 2.81 -6.28
CA TYR A 101 12.27 1.56 -5.70
C TYR A 101 10.96 1.79 -4.96
N SER A 102 10.17 0.73 -4.82
CA SER A 102 8.82 0.80 -4.27
C SER A 102 8.82 1.31 -2.83
N LYS A 103 7.92 2.24 -2.56
CA LYS A 103 7.56 2.70 -1.20
C LYS A 103 6.31 2.00 -0.66
N TYR A 104 5.87 0.93 -1.34
CA TYR A 104 4.61 0.22 -1.10
C TYR A 104 4.83 -1.31 -0.97
N GLU A 105 6.04 -1.75 -0.65
CA GLU A 105 6.43 -3.17 -0.67
C GLU A 105 5.77 -4.04 0.41
N ASN A 106 5.46 -3.44 1.56
CA ASN A 106 4.72 -4.09 2.64
C ASN A 106 3.21 -4.06 2.32
N ILE A 107 2.83 -4.84 1.30
CA ILE A 107 1.45 -5.02 0.84
C ILE A 107 0.63 -5.69 1.94
N THR A 108 -0.55 -5.14 2.23
CA THR A 108 -1.46 -5.75 3.21
C THR A 108 -2.48 -6.70 2.56
N GLY A 109 -2.90 -6.41 1.32
CA GLY A 109 -4.06 -7.07 0.69
C GLY A 109 -5.41 -6.64 1.29
N VAL A 110 -5.45 -5.54 2.05
CA VAL A 110 -6.68 -5.02 2.67
C VAL A 110 -7.14 -3.77 1.92
N TYR A 111 -8.40 -3.77 1.50
CA TYR A 111 -9.10 -2.62 0.96
C TYR A 111 -9.85 -1.88 2.07
N LEU A 112 -9.59 -0.57 2.18
CA LEU A 112 -10.29 0.33 3.09
C LEU A 112 -11.21 1.26 2.27
N PRO A 113 -12.55 1.08 2.30
CA PRO A 113 -13.49 2.01 1.69
C PRO A 113 -13.53 3.38 2.42
N LEU A 114 -14.37 4.30 1.96
CA LEU A 114 -14.61 5.53 2.72
C LEU A 114 -15.22 5.24 4.09
N GLY A 115 -14.83 6.02 5.09
CA GLY A 115 -15.30 5.94 6.47
C GLY A 115 -14.21 5.58 7.48
N LYS A 116 -14.65 5.22 8.68
CA LYS A 116 -13.78 4.92 9.83
C LYS A 116 -13.34 3.45 9.82
N HIS A 117 -12.05 3.26 10.07
CA HIS A 117 -11.39 1.98 10.14
C HIS A 117 -10.57 1.83 11.41
N VAL A 118 -10.64 0.64 12.02
CA VAL A 118 -9.86 0.29 13.22
C VAL A 118 -8.70 -0.62 12.81
N VAL A 119 -7.50 -0.18 13.14
CA VAL A 119 -6.24 -0.89 12.92
C VAL A 119 -5.54 -1.06 14.26
N LEU A 120 -5.27 -2.30 14.65
CA LEU A 120 -4.53 -2.61 15.86
C LEU A 120 -3.08 -2.89 15.53
N VAL A 121 -2.16 -2.36 16.34
CA VAL A 121 -0.72 -2.48 16.09
C VAL A 121 0.02 -2.86 17.35
N GLU A 122 1.01 -3.73 17.23
CA GLU A 122 1.90 -4.14 18.31
C GLU A 122 3.35 -4.27 17.79
N GLY A 123 4.31 -3.88 18.62
CA GLY A 123 5.74 -4.09 18.36
C GLY A 123 6.48 -2.89 17.78
N ILE A 124 5.86 -1.72 17.65
CA ILE A 124 6.58 -0.49 17.27
C ILE A 124 7.51 -0.10 18.42
N GLU A 125 8.82 -0.11 18.17
CA GLU A 125 9.83 0.30 19.15
C GLU A 125 9.86 1.83 19.34
N LYS A 126 10.27 2.27 20.52
CA LYS A 126 10.34 3.70 20.85
C LYS A 126 11.23 4.45 19.85
N GLY A 127 10.70 5.53 19.28
CA GLY A 127 11.41 6.38 18.32
C GLY A 127 11.39 5.86 16.88
N LYS A 128 10.82 4.68 16.63
CA LYS A 128 10.57 4.19 15.27
C LYS A 128 9.24 4.74 14.75
N LYS A 129 9.18 4.95 13.44
CA LYS A 129 7.98 5.46 12.75
C LYS A 129 7.47 4.37 11.82
N VAL A 130 6.19 4.06 11.95
CA VAL A 130 5.46 3.17 11.05
C VAL A 130 4.22 3.94 10.64
N LYS A 131 3.86 3.89 9.36
CA LYS A 131 2.65 4.55 8.86
C LYS A 131 1.77 3.57 8.12
N LEU A 132 0.48 3.86 8.12
CA LEU A 132 -0.46 3.33 7.16
C LEU A 132 -0.51 4.26 5.96
N VAL A 133 -0.32 3.74 4.75
CA VAL A 133 -0.37 4.52 3.51
C VAL A 133 -1.47 3.98 2.60
N ILE A 134 -2.31 4.90 2.10
CA ILE A 134 -3.45 4.63 1.22
C ILE A 134 -3.24 5.41 -0.10
N PRO A 135 -2.56 4.83 -1.10
CA PRO A 135 -2.35 5.45 -2.41
C PRO A 135 -3.64 5.48 -3.23
N ASN A 136 -3.92 6.59 -3.90
CA ASN A 136 -5.03 6.70 -4.85
C ASN A 136 -4.65 6.06 -6.19
N TRP A 137 -4.73 4.74 -6.28
CA TRP A 137 -4.40 4.02 -7.51
C TRP A 137 -5.30 4.35 -8.68
N GLU A 138 -6.53 4.81 -8.41
CA GLU A 138 -7.52 5.21 -9.42
C GLU A 138 -7.56 6.72 -9.65
N ARG A 139 -6.52 7.45 -9.21
CA ARG A 139 -6.41 8.89 -9.41
C ARG A 139 -6.47 9.23 -10.90
N ARG A 140 -7.32 10.19 -11.25
CA ARG A 140 -7.48 10.74 -12.59
C ARG A 140 -7.27 12.25 -12.55
N ALA A 141 -6.81 12.79 -13.67
CA ALA A 141 -6.76 14.23 -13.85
C ALA A 141 -8.18 14.84 -13.77
N PRO A 142 -8.33 16.06 -13.23
CA PRO A 142 -9.63 16.74 -13.20
C PRO A 142 -10.27 16.94 -14.58
N ASN A 143 -9.45 17.10 -15.62
CA ASN A 143 -9.88 17.13 -17.02
C ASN A 143 -9.36 15.87 -17.76
N PRO A 144 -10.22 14.86 -17.99
CA PRO A 144 -9.84 13.63 -18.69
C PRO A 144 -9.40 13.83 -20.16
N GLU A 145 -9.81 14.92 -20.81
CA GLU A 145 -9.43 15.19 -22.21
C GLU A 145 -8.00 15.71 -22.34
N GLU A 146 -7.53 16.41 -21.31
CA GLU A 146 -6.19 16.97 -21.21
C GLU A 146 -5.49 16.51 -19.92
N PRO A 147 -5.30 15.20 -19.72
CA PRO A 147 -4.86 14.65 -18.44
C PRO A 147 -3.41 15.05 -18.10
N THR A 148 -2.67 15.51 -19.09
CA THR A 148 -1.31 16.03 -18.95
C THR A 148 -1.25 17.41 -18.29
N LYS A 149 -2.37 18.16 -18.28
CA LYS A 149 -2.49 19.49 -17.66
C LYS A 149 -3.01 19.44 -16.22
N ASP A 150 -2.90 18.30 -15.56
CA ASP A 150 -3.26 18.16 -14.15
C ASP A 150 -2.41 19.11 -13.28
N PRO A 151 -3.03 20.07 -12.55
CA PRO A 151 -2.29 21.02 -11.74
C PRO A 151 -1.53 20.37 -10.57
N LYS A 152 -1.92 19.15 -10.18
CA LYS A 152 -1.24 18.36 -9.14
C LYS A 152 -0.20 17.39 -9.71
N GLY A 153 0.06 17.45 -11.02
CA GLY A 153 1.00 16.57 -11.71
C GLY A 153 0.46 15.14 -11.90
N TRP A 154 1.34 14.22 -12.32
CA TRP A 154 0.96 12.84 -12.68
C TRP A 154 1.24 11.82 -11.56
N GLY A 155 1.87 12.26 -10.47
CA GLY A 155 2.23 11.40 -9.35
C GLY A 155 1.03 10.84 -8.60
N ILE A 156 1.30 9.87 -7.72
CA ILE A 156 0.29 9.30 -6.83
C ILE A 156 -0.06 10.30 -5.73
N GLU A 157 -1.34 10.64 -5.58
CA GLU A 157 -1.83 11.23 -4.33
C GLU A 157 -2.04 10.11 -3.30
N LYS A 158 -1.57 10.32 -2.07
CA LYS A 158 -1.66 9.34 -1.00
C LYS A 158 -2.08 9.98 0.32
N GLN A 159 -2.82 9.21 1.11
CA GLN A 159 -3.12 9.53 2.51
C GLN A 159 -2.18 8.70 3.40
N ALA A 160 -1.60 9.34 4.40
CA ALA A 160 -0.68 8.69 5.33
C ALA A 160 -1.10 8.96 6.78
N PHE A 161 -1.08 7.92 7.61
CA PHE A 161 -1.47 7.97 9.02
C PHE A 161 -0.35 7.38 9.86
N ASP A 162 0.21 8.16 10.79
CA ASP A 162 1.19 7.64 11.74
C ASP A 162 0.52 6.60 12.64
N LEU A 163 1.14 5.41 12.75
CA LEU A 163 0.65 4.33 13.59
C LEU A 163 1.36 4.32 14.94
N HIS A 164 0.63 3.95 15.98
CA HIS A 164 1.17 3.68 17.31
C HIS A 164 0.70 2.32 17.84
N ASN A 165 1.40 1.77 18.83
CA ASN A 165 0.95 0.54 19.49
C ASN A 165 -0.45 0.72 20.10
N GLY A 166 -1.30 -0.30 19.99
CA GLY A 166 -2.70 -0.26 20.38
C GLY A 166 -3.64 0.12 19.23
N ILE A 167 -4.69 0.87 19.57
CA ILE A 167 -5.82 1.18 18.68
C ILE A 167 -5.51 2.41 17.82
N ASN A 168 -5.60 2.27 16.49
CA ASN A 168 -5.51 3.36 15.55
C ASN A 168 -6.85 3.47 14.80
N ILE A 169 -7.49 4.64 14.87
CA ILE A 169 -8.72 4.94 14.14
C ILE A 169 -8.34 5.77 12.91
N VAL A 170 -8.53 5.20 11.73
CA VAL A 170 -8.20 5.78 10.43
C VAL A 170 -9.50 6.21 9.77
N ASP A 171 -9.62 7.50 9.46
CA ASP A 171 -10.81 8.07 8.84
C ASP A 171 -10.52 8.47 7.38
N LEU A 172 -11.18 7.80 6.43
CA LEU A 172 -11.00 8.02 5.00
C LEU A 172 -12.18 8.83 4.44
N ASN A 173 -11.95 10.12 4.20
CA ASN A 173 -12.99 11.06 3.74
C ASN A 173 -12.90 11.44 2.25
N ASN A 174 -11.77 11.20 1.60
CA ASN A 174 -11.56 11.61 0.20
C ASN A 174 -11.74 10.43 -0.78
N TYR A 175 -11.04 9.33 -0.54
CA TYR A 175 -11.15 8.10 -1.31
C TYR A 175 -10.81 6.87 -0.45
N GLY A 176 -11.30 5.71 -0.86
CA GLY A 176 -10.88 4.41 -0.33
C GLY A 176 -9.93 3.71 -1.31
N SER A 177 -8.98 2.93 -0.80
CA SER A 177 -8.02 2.18 -1.64
C SER A 177 -7.39 1.03 -0.85
N LEU A 178 -6.45 0.32 -1.47
CA LEU A 178 -5.60 -0.66 -0.82
C LEU A 178 -4.69 -0.01 0.21
N ALA A 179 -4.47 -0.71 1.32
CA ALA A 179 -3.63 -0.26 2.41
C ALA A 179 -2.23 -0.88 2.35
N TYR A 180 -1.23 -0.10 2.74
CA TYR A 180 0.17 -0.52 2.80
C TYR A 180 0.79 -0.09 4.14
N ILE A 181 1.71 -0.88 4.66
CA ILE A 181 2.48 -0.51 5.85
C ILE A 181 3.79 0.12 5.42
N ASP A 182 3.92 1.43 5.58
CA ASP A 182 5.20 2.12 5.43
C ASP A 182 6.04 1.82 6.68
N TYR A 183 6.95 0.86 6.53
CA TYR A 183 7.94 0.50 7.53
C TYR A 183 9.32 0.35 6.89
N PHE A 184 9.93 1.49 6.58
CA PHE A 184 11.29 1.56 6.05
C PHE A 184 12.29 2.04 7.12
N SER A 185 13.52 1.53 7.05
CA SER A 185 14.63 1.88 7.92
C SER A 185 15.94 1.90 7.13
N ASP A 186 16.92 2.68 7.58
CA ASP A 186 18.28 2.63 7.06
C ASP A 186 19.06 1.41 7.56
N THR A 187 18.55 0.75 8.62
CA THR A 187 19.16 -0.45 9.20
C THR A 187 18.10 -1.51 9.51
N PRO A 188 17.41 -2.05 8.50
CA PRO A 188 16.25 -2.93 8.68
C PRO A 188 16.55 -4.19 9.50
N SER A 189 17.78 -4.73 9.41
CA SER A 189 18.21 -5.90 10.18
C SER A 189 18.26 -5.68 11.70
N LYS A 190 18.23 -4.42 12.16
CA LYS A 190 18.20 -4.03 13.58
C LYS A 190 16.80 -3.74 14.10
N GLU A 191 15.80 -3.74 13.22
CA GLU A 191 14.42 -3.40 13.57
C GLU A 191 13.63 -4.65 13.94
N LYS A 192 12.73 -4.52 14.93
CA LYS A 192 11.81 -5.60 15.27
C LYS A 192 10.60 -5.61 14.33
N PRO A 193 10.06 -6.78 13.96
CA PRO A 193 8.82 -6.84 13.18
C PRO A 193 7.63 -6.24 13.95
N VAL A 194 6.71 -5.63 13.21
CA VAL A 194 5.49 -5.02 13.75
C VAL A 194 4.28 -5.83 13.32
N LYS A 195 3.45 -6.22 14.28
CA LYS A 195 2.21 -6.98 14.07
C LYS A 195 1.06 -6.01 13.89
N VAL A 196 0.27 -6.20 12.83
CA VAL A 196 -0.86 -5.33 12.48
C VAL A 196 -2.10 -6.18 12.23
N HIS A 197 -3.22 -5.77 12.82
CA HIS A 197 -4.53 -6.36 12.60
C HIS A 197 -5.53 -5.29 12.13
N PHE A 198 -5.98 -5.41 10.88
CA PHE A 198 -7.11 -4.67 10.36
C PHE A 198 -8.40 -5.34 10.85
N ILE A 199 -9.02 -4.85 11.91
CA ILE A 199 -10.30 -5.42 12.38
C ILE A 199 -11.41 -5.09 11.38
N THR A 200 -11.42 -3.85 10.91
CA THR A 200 -12.32 -3.37 9.86
C THR A 200 -11.66 -3.45 8.48
N GLY A 201 -12.42 -3.16 7.41
CA GLY A 201 -11.92 -3.24 6.04
C GLY A 201 -12.23 -4.59 5.40
N LYS A 202 -12.01 -4.68 4.09
CA LYS A 202 -12.32 -5.86 3.28
C LYS A 202 -11.04 -6.51 2.77
N THR A 203 -11.00 -7.84 2.77
CA THR A 203 -9.90 -8.59 2.16
C THR A 203 -10.00 -8.50 0.64
N ASN A 204 -8.98 -7.91 0.01
CA ASN A 204 -8.77 -7.96 -1.44
C ASN A 204 -7.77 -9.05 -1.83
N GLY A 205 -6.80 -9.31 -0.94
CA GLY A 205 -5.67 -10.20 -1.19
C GLY A 205 -4.60 -9.55 -2.06
N TYR A 206 -3.51 -10.30 -2.25
CA TYR A 206 -2.44 -10.00 -3.20
C TYR A 206 -1.78 -11.31 -3.63
N PHE A 207 -1.20 -11.32 -4.83
CA PHE A 207 -0.49 -12.49 -5.35
C PHE A 207 0.98 -12.44 -4.97
N ASP A 208 1.52 -13.54 -4.45
CA ASP A 208 2.94 -13.70 -4.13
C ASP A 208 3.49 -14.91 -4.88
N ILE A 209 4.41 -14.70 -5.83
CA ILE A 209 4.93 -15.78 -6.69
C ILE A 209 5.60 -16.90 -5.90
N LYS A 210 6.05 -16.63 -4.66
CA LYS A 210 6.67 -17.65 -3.79
C LYS A 210 5.65 -18.51 -3.06
N LYS A 211 4.38 -18.10 -3.02
CA LYS A 211 3.31 -18.73 -2.23
C LYS A 211 2.12 -19.19 -3.06
N ASN A 212 1.91 -18.59 -4.22
CA ASN A 212 0.72 -18.76 -5.04
C ASN A 212 1.07 -19.30 -6.42
N ASP A 213 0.11 -20.01 -7.02
CA ASP A 213 0.15 -20.50 -8.39
C ASP A 213 -0.90 -19.79 -9.28
N ASP A 214 -0.98 -20.17 -10.55
CA ASP A 214 -1.95 -19.57 -11.48
C ASP A 214 -3.42 -19.84 -11.11
N THR A 215 -3.70 -20.88 -10.31
CA THR A 215 -5.04 -21.14 -9.78
C THR A 215 -5.39 -20.10 -8.72
N ASP A 216 -4.47 -19.82 -7.80
CA ASP A 216 -4.64 -18.79 -6.78
C ASP A 216 -4.71 -17.38 -7.41
N TRP A 217 -3.89 -17.11 -8.43
CA TRP A 217 -3.98 -15.88 -9.23
C TRP A 217 -5.39 -15.62 -9.76
N ASN A 218 -5.99 -16.64 -10.38
CA ASN A 218 -7.35 -16.54 -10.91
C ASN A 218 -8.39 -16.31 -9.80
N LYS A 219 -8.26 -17.02 -8.66
CA LYS A 219 -9.14 -16.80 -7.51
C LYS A 219 -9.04 -15.37 -6.98
N LEU A 220 -7.84 -14.81 -6.89
CA LEU A 220 -7.63 -13.42 -6.44
C LEU A 220 -8.29 -12.44 -7.41
N ILE A 221 -8.12 -12.63 -8.72
CA ILE A 221 -8.77 -11.80 -9.75
C ILE A 221 -10.30 -11.88 -9.65
N ASP A 222 -10.86 -13.08 -9.53
CA ASP A 222 -12.30 -13.29 -9.56
C ASP A 222 -13.02 -12.84 -8.27
N ASN A 223 -12.29 -12.77 -7.15
CA ASN A 223 -12.83 -12.36 -5.85
C ASN A 223 -12.35 -10.97 -5.39
N ALA A 224 -11.59 -10.24 -6.22
CA ALA A 224 -11.11 -8.91 -5.88
C ALA A 224 -12.30 -7.97 -5.57
N VAL A 225 -12.20 -7.28 -4.44
CA VAL A 225 -13.21 -6.32 -3.95
C VAL A 225 -12.85 -4.87 -4.25
N PHE A 226 -11.65 -4.64 -4.80
CA PHE A 226 -11.15 -3.35 -5.27
C PHE A 226 -10.68 -3.49 -6.74
N PRO A 227 -10.77 -2.43 -7.57
CA PRO A 227 -10.42 -2.53 -9.00
C PRO A 227 -8.95 -2.78 -9.31
N ILE A 228 -8.06 -2.67 -8.32
CA ILE A 228 -6.62 -2.93 -8.44
C ILE A 228 -6.26 -4.17 -7.62
N LEU A 229 -5.36 -4.98 -8.16
CA LEU A 229 -4.77 -6.13 -7.46
C LEU A 229 -3.25 -5.98 -7.45
N ASP A 230 -2.66 -6.21 -6.28
CA ASP A 230 -1.22 -6.26 -6.11
C ASP A 230 -0.67 -7.64 -6.49
N GLY A 231 0.53 -7.65 -7.05
CA GLY A 231 1.33 -8.86 -7.25
C GLY A 231 2.79 -8.62 -6.86
N VAL A 232 3.44 -9.62 -6.27
CA VAL A 232 4.84 -9.51 -5.82
C VAL A 232 5.68 -10.66 -6.38
N GLY A 233 6.75 -10.27 -7.09
CA GLY A 233 7.78 -11.15 -7.64
C GLY A 233 9.05 -11.13 -6.77
N GLU A 234 10.17 -11.62 -7.29
CA GLU A 234 11.47 -11.54 -6.64
C GLU A 234 11.99 -10.09 -6.59
N HIS A 235 11.94 -9.39 -7.72
CA HIS A 235 12.51 -8.05 -7.92
C HIS A 235 11.47 -6.98 -8.26
N ILE A 236 10.22 -7.40 -8.53
CA ILE A 236 9.13 -6.51 -8.92
C ILE A 236 7.96 -6.56 -7.93
N GLN A 237 7.25 -5.45 -7.83
CA GLN A 237 5.88 -5.35 -7.35
C GLN A 237 5.02 -4.77 -8.48
N ILE A 238 3.81 -5.30 -8.67
CA ILE A 238 2.81 -4.73 -9.57
C ILE A 238 1.58 -4.24 -8.80
N ALA A 239 0.95 -3.17 -9.30
CA ALA A 239 -0.38 -2.72 -8.87
C ALA A 239 -1.21 -2.39 -10.11
N TYR A 240 -1.96 -3.37 -10.61
CA TYR A 240 -2.63 -3.31 -11.92
C TYR A 240 -4.14 -3.53 -11.85
N PRO A 241 -4.90 -3.03 -12.85
CA PRO A 241 -6.35 -3.17 -12.88
C PRO A 241 -6.77 -4.62 -13.03
N VAL A 242 -7.67 -5.08 -12.17
CA VAL A 242 -8.26 -6.43 -12.19
C VAL A 242 -8.84 -6.75 -13.57
N GLU A 243 -9.49 -5.79 -14.22
CA GLU A 243 -10.02 -5.97 -15.58
C GLU A 243 -8.92 -6.31 -16.59
N ALA A 244 -7.78 -5.61 -16.53
CA ALA A 244 -6.66 -5.86 -17.43
C ALA A 244 -5.99 -7.20 -17.11
N LEU A 245 -5.80 -7.53 -15.83
CA LEU A 245 -5.26 -8.82 -15.39
C LEU A 245 -6.16 -9.96 -15.87
N LYS A 246 -7.47 -9.83 -15.72
CA LYS A 246 -8.46 -10.82 -16.19
C LYS A 246 -8.47 -10.97 -17.70
N LYS A 247 -8.29 -9.88 -18.45
CA LYS A 247 -8.30 -9.91 -19.91
C LYS A 247 -7.02 -10.47 -20.52
N TYR A 248 -5.86 -10.10 -19.96
CA TYR A 248 -4.56 -10.35 -20.60
C TYR A 248 -3.66 -11.32 -19.83
N ALA A 249 -3.91 -11.60 -18.55
CA ALA A 249 -3.04 -12.44 -17.73
C ALA A 249 -3.79 -13.54 -16.96
N TYR A 250 -5.04 -13.82 -17.28
CA TYR A 250 -5.79 -14.90 -16.64
C TYR A 250 -5.12 -16.26 -16.91
N GLY A 251 -4.90 -17.03 -15.85
CA GLY A 251 -4.13 -18.28 -15.85
C GLY A 251 -2.65 -18.12 -16.16
N ARG A 252 -2.10 -16.89 -16.09
CA ARG A 252 -0.71 -16.59 -16.46
C ARG A 252 -0.04 -15.59 -15.50
N GLY A 253 -0.44 -15.57 -14.23
CA GLY A 253 0.12 -14.71 -13.19
C GLY A 253 1.59 -15.02 -12.90
N VAL A 254 1.94 -16.29 -12.77
CA VAL A 254 3.33 -16.74 -12.56
C VAL A 254 4.19 -16.31 -13.75
N GLN A 255 3.70 -16.49 -14.98
CA GLN A 255 4.41 -16.09 -16.19
C GLN A 255 4.61 -14.57 -16.25
N LEU A 256 3.58 -13.78 -15.91
CA LEU A 256 3.65 -12.33 -15.91
C LEU A 256 4.76 -11.83 -14.97
N LEU A 257 4.75 -12.26 -13.71
CA LEU A 257 5.74 -11.80 -12.73
C LEU A 257 7.14 -12.34 -13.01
N SER A 258 7.26 -13.59 -13.47
CA SER A 258 8.56 -14.16 -13.89
C SER A 258 9.18 -13.36 -15.05
N ASN A 259 8.37 -12.87 -15.98
CA ASN A 259 8.85 -12.03 -17.07
C ASN A 259 9.39 -10.70 -16.56
N TYR A 260 8.65 -10.01 -15.67
CA TYR A 260 9.13 -8.79 -15.03
C TYR A 260 10.41 -9.02 -14.22
N ASP A 261 10.45 -10.06 -13.40
CA ASP A 261 11.64 -10.42 -12.64
C ASP A 261 12.84 -10.68 -13.56
N SER A 262 12.64 -11.36 -14.69
CA SER A 262 13.71 -11.58 -15.68
C SER A 262 14.23 -10.28 -16.28
N LEU A 263 13.34 -9.32 -16.57
CA LEU A 263 13.72 -8.01 -17.11
C LEU A 263 14.55 -7.23 -16.10
N VAL A 264 14.11 -7.15 -14.83
CA VAL A 264 14.86 -6.46 -13.76
C VAL A 264 16.18 -7.16 -13.47
N TYR A 265 16.19 -8.49 -13.39
CA TYR A 265 17.40 -9.30 -13.20
C TYR A 265 18.47 -9.00 -14.27
N ARG A 266 18.07 -8.84 -15.54
CA ARG A 266 19.00 -8.50 -16.63
C ARG A 266 19.64 -7.14 -16.42
N GLN A 267 18.91 -6.16 -15.88
CA GLN A 267 19.46 -4.85 -15.53
C GLN A 267 20.44 -4.94 -14.37
N HIS A 268 20.05 -5.62 -13.28
CA HIS A 268 20.95 -5.90 -12.15
C HIS A 268 22.24 -6.61 -12.60
N ARG A 269 22.14 -7.51 -13.59
CA ARG A 269 23.30 -8.18 -14.18
C ARG A 269 24.22 -7.22 -14.93
N ILE A 270 23.67 -6.31 -15.74
CA ILE A 270 24.44 -5.30 -16.48
C ILE A 270 25.13 -4.33 -15.51
N MET A 271 24.46 -3.94 -14.43
CA MET A 271 25.03 -3.11 -13.35
C MET A 271 26.10 -3.83 -12.51
N GLY A 272 26.32 -5.14 -12.73
CA GLY A 272 27.26 -5.94 -11.96
C GLY A 272 26.75 -6.39 -10.58
N LEU A 273 25.52 -6.05 -10.18
CA LEU A 273 24.98 -6.38 -8.86
C LEU A 273 24.93 -7.88 -8.60
N ILE A 274 24.64 -8.67 -9.63
CA ILE A 274 24.68 -10.14 -9.55
C ILE A 274 26.09 -10.64 -9.21
N LYS A 275 27.11 -10.15 -9.94
CA LYS A 275 28.50 -10.57 -9.77
C LYS A 275 29.04 -10.25 -8.37
N TYR A 276 28.65 -9.10 -7.82
CA TYR A 276 29.14 -8.61 -6.53
C TYR A 276 28.21 -8.95 -5.34
N GLY A 277 27.14 -9.71 -5.56
CA GLY A 277 26.20 -10.06 -4.50
C GLY A 277 25.49 -8.85 -3.88
N LYS A 278 25.24 -7.81 -4.69
CA LYS A 278 24.63 -6.53 -4.27
C LYS A 278 23.21 -6.34 -4.81
N VAL A 279 22.51 -7.43 -5.12
CA VAL A 279 21.11 -7.36 -5.56
C VAL A 279 20.26 -6.84 -4.41
N PRO A 280 19.52 -5.73 -4.60
CA PRO A 280 18.66 -5.22 -3.54
C PRO A 280 17.53 -6.20 -3.23
N GLN A 281 17.15 -6.25 -1.95
CA GLN A 281 15.93 -6.93 -1.53
C GLN A 281 14.67 -6.13 -1.88
N ASN A 282 14.81 -4.80 -1.98
CA ASN A 282 13.74 -3.93 -2.43
C ASN A 282 13.30 -4.25 -3.85
N LYS A 283 12.03 -3.99 -4.11
CA LYS A 283 11.37 -4.25 -5.38
C LYS A 283 11.09 -2.96 -6.12
N MET A 284 11.14 -3.00 -7.44
CA MET A 284 10.65 -1.91 -8.26
C MET A 284 9.12 -1.99 -8.36
N LEU A 285 8.43 -0.86 -8.25
CA LEU A 285 6.98 -0.83 -8.45
C LEU A 285 6.67 -0.60 -9.93
N SER A 286 5.78 -1.42 -10.47
CA SER A 286 5.14 -1.20 -11.75
C SER A 286 3.63 -1.07 -11.58
N ARG A 287 3.06 0.05 -12.00
CA ARG A 287 1.69 0.40 -11.62
C ARG A 287 0.90 1.02 -12.76
N VAL A 288 -0.41 1.03 -12.59
CA VAL A 288 -1.30 1.82 -13.44
C VAL A 288 -1.22 3.31 -13.07
N ASN A 289 -1.51 4.16 -14.04
CA ASN A 289 -1.88 5.56 -13.86
C ASN A 289 -2.97 5.94 -14.88
N TYR A 290 -3.60 7.09 -14.71
CA TYR A 290 -4.65 7.58 -15.62
C TYR A 290 -4.38 9.02 -16.09
N ASN A 291 -3.10 9.42 -16.10
CA ASN A 291 -2.66 10.79 -16.39
C ASN A 291 -1.77 10.86 -17.65
N TYR A 292 -0.84 9.93 -17.82
CA TYR A 292 0.17 9.96 -18.88
C TYR A 292 0.51 8.57 -19.41
N TYR A 293 0.92 8.50 -20.68
CA TYR A 293 1.11 7.25 -21.42
C TYR A 293 2.01 6.25 -20.68
N MET A 294 3.24 6.65 -20.42
CA MET A 294 4.24 5.88 -19.66
C MET A 294 5.25 6.85 -19.07
N PHE A 295 5.64 6.64 -17.82
CA PHE A 295 6.68 7.43 -17.15
C PHE A 295 7.19 6.70 -15.92
N ARG A 296 8.36 7.11 -15.43
CA ARG A 296 8.79 6.85 -14.05
C ARG A 296 8.56 8.05 -13.14
N ASP A 297 8.36 7.78 -11.85
CA ASP A 297 8.52 8.76 -10.78
C ASP A 297 9.19 8.13 -9.55
N GLY A 298 9.27 8.88 -8.45
CA GLY A 298 9.88 8.38 -7.21
C GLY A 298 9.10 7.25 -6.52
N ASP A 299 8.01 6.78 -7.14
CA ASP A 299 7.16 5.67 -6.70
C ASP A 299 7.16 4.54 -7.77
N GLY A 300 8.11 4.53 -8.72
CA GLY A 300 8.29 3.45 -9.70
C GLY A 300 7.82 3.79 -11.11
N VAL A 301 7.55 2.75 -11.91
CA VAL A 301 7.14 2.88 -13.32
C VAL A 301 5.63 2.83 -13.46
N ALA A 302 5.07 3.75 -14.23
CA ALA A 302 3.64 3.95 -14.38
C ALA A 302 3.19 3.84 -15.84
N TYR A 303 2.01 3.24 -16.04
CA TYR A 303 1.44 2.97 -17.36
C TYR A 303 -0.02 3.37 -17.46
N MET A 304 -0.42 3.95 -18.58
CA MET A 304 -1.79 4.45 -18.78
C MET A 304 -2.82 3.30 -18.79
N GLY A 305 -3.77 3.39 -17.87
CA GLY A 305 -4.93 2.50 -17.75
C GLY A 305 -6.21 3.03 -18.38
N ASP A 306 -6.21 4.25 -18.91
CA ASP A 306 -7.38 4.85 -19.55
C ASP A 306 -7.45 4.56 -21.06
N LYS A 307 -8.64 4.69 -21.66
CA LYS A 307 -8.87 4.39 -23.09
C LYS A 307 -7.94 5.17 -24.01
N LYS A 308 -7.77 6.47 -23.76
CA LYS A 308 -6.88 7.34 -24.53
C LYS A 308 -5.44 7.08 -24.10
N GLY A 309 -4.68 6.41 -24.96
CA GLY A 309 -3.30 6.00 -24.65
C GLY A 309 -3.20 4.71 -23.82
N TYR A 310 -4.22 3.85 -23.84
CA TYR A 310 -4.24 2.60 -23.07
C TYR A 310 -3.00 1.73 -23.31
N ALA A 311 -2.23 1.49 -22.25
CA ALA A 311 -0.98 0.75 -22.29
C ALA A 311 -1.05 -0.61 -21.56
N MET A 312 -2.12 -0.90 -20.82
CA MET A 312 -2.23 -2.14 -20.03
C MET A 312 -2.18 -3.42 -20.87
N ASN A 313 -2.67 -3.41 -22.11
CA ASN A 313 -2.54 -4.55 -23.02
C ASN A 313 -1.09 -4.86 -23.44
N LEU A 314 -0.17 -3.90 -23.27
CA LEU A 314 1.25 -4.05 -23.60
C LEU A 314 2.02 -4.67 -22.44
N VAL A 315 1.68 -4.26 -21.22
CA VAL A 315 2.46 -4.56 -20.02
C VAL A 315 1.87 -5.71 -19.21
N VAL A 316 0.55 -5.91 -19.26
CA VAL A 316 -0.11 -7.01 -18.54
C VAL A 316 -0.07 -8.33 -19.33
N ASP A 317 0.01 -8.31 -20.67
CA ASP A 317 0.11 -9.54 -21.45
C ASP A 317 1.54 -10.12 -21.40
N PRO A 318 1.75 -11.30 -20.78
CA PRO A 318 3.07 -11.89 -20.65
C PRO A 318 3.76 -12.12 -22.00
N SER A 319 3.00 -12.31 -23.09
CA SER A 319 3.58 -12.54 -24.42
C SER A 319 4.11 -11.27 -25.09
N ARG A 320 3.65 -10.09 -24.62
CA ARG A 320 3.96 -8.79 -25.21
C ARG A 320 5.00 -8.01 -24.42
N VAL A 321 4.92 -8.04 -23.08
CA VAL A 321 5.82 -7.28 -22.21
C VAL A 321 7.31 -7.60 -22.42
N ILE A 322 7.64 -8.77 -22.98
CA ILE A 322 9.00 -9.22 -23.25
C ILE A 322 9.51 -8.96 -24.69
N LYS A 323 8.72 -8.31 -25.56
CA LYS A 323 9.08 -8.06 -26.97
C LYS A 323 8.82 -6.60 -27.38
N GLY A 324 9.53 -6.14 -28.42
CA GLY A 324 9.27 -4.87 -29.11
C GLY A 324 9.22 -3.65 -28.18
N ASP A 325 8.38 -2.68 -28.55
CA ASP A 325 8.21 -1.42 -27.82
C ASP A 325 7.80 -1.59 -26.35
N PRO A 326 6.92 -2.55 -25.95
CA PRO A 326 6.61 -2.77 -24.54
C PRO A 326 7.82 -3.15 -23.69
N CYS A 327 8.67 -4.04 -24.20
CA CYS A 327 9.90 -4.47 -23.53
C CYS A 327 10.91 -3.34 -23.47
N TRP A 328 11.07 -2.59 -24.56
CA TRP A 328 11.89 -1.38 -24.59
C TRP A 328 11.39 -0.36 -23.57
N GLY A 329 10.08 -0.07 -23.54
CA GLY A 329 9.47 0.92 -22.65
C GLY A 329 9.66 0.59 -21.18
N PHE A 330 9.32 -0.64 -20.76
CA PHE A 330 9.62 -1.07 -19.39
C PHE A 330 11.11 -1.02 -19.08
N SER A 331 11.96 -1.55 -19.97
CA SER A 331 13.40 -1.58 -19.72
C SER A 331 14.01 -0.18 -19.65
N HIS A 332 13.53 0.77 -20.46
CA HIS A 332 13.96 2.16 -20.46
C HIS A 332 13.62 2.86 -19.13
N GLU A 333 12.37 2.74 -18.67
CA GLU A 333 11.92 3.37 -17.41
C GLU A 333 12.57 2.74 -16.17
N VAL A 334 12.72 1.42 -16.14
CA VAL A 334 13.47 0.72 -15.08
C VAL A 334 14.96 1.07 -15.13
N GLY A 335 15.50 1.28 -16.33
CA GLY A 335 16.85 1.81 -16.52
C GLY A 335 17.04 3.18 -15.88
N HIS A 336 16.03 4.05 -15.92
CA HIS A 336 16.06 5.33 -15.21
C HIS A 336 16.09 5.17 -13.68
N VAL A 337 15.37 4.20 -13.13
CA VAL A 337 15.45 3.85 -11.70
C VAL A 337 16.86 3.37 -11.33
N ALA A 338 17.51 2.66 -12.24
CA ALA A 338 18.87 2.15 -12.10
C ALA A 338 19.96 3.16 -12.50
N SER A 339 19.60 4.37 -12.95
CA SER A 339 20.54 5.40 -13.40
C SER A 339 20.70 6.50 -12.36
N ASP A 340 21.92 7.05 -12.30
CA ASP A 340 22.32 8.06 -11.35
C ASP A 340 21.49 9.34 -11.50
N THR A 341 20.94 9.87 -10.41
CA THR A 341 20.73 11.31 -10.30
C THR A 341 22.09 11.94 -10.01
N ALA A 342 22.92 12.05 -11.04
CA ALA A 342 24.10 12.90 -10.98
C ALA A 342 23.61 14.33 -10.68
N TYR A 343 23.84 14.77 -9.43
CA TYR A 343 23.78 16.15 -8.93
C TYR A 343 22.54 16.98 -9.33
N VAL A 344 21.64 17.19 -8.36
CA VAL A 344 20.92 18.47 -8.21
C VAL A 344 21.27 19.07 -6.87
#